data_AF-A0A972XJP9-F1
#
_entry.id   AF-A0A972XJP9-F1
#
_cell.length_a   1.000
_cell.length_b   1.000
_cell.length_c   1.000
_cell.angle_alpha   90.00
_cell.angle_beta   90.00
_cell.angle_gamma   90.00
#
_symmetry.space_group_name_H-M   'P 1'
#
loop_
_entity.id
_entity.type
_entity.pdbx_description
1 polymer ?
#
loop_
_entity_poly.entity_id
_entity_poly.type
_entity_poly.pdbx_seq_one_letter_code
_entity_poly.pdbx_strand_id
1 'polypeptide(L)' 'MIDEGVVTEHQDLDLCMILGAGMPFALGGLTPYLDRSGASMRATGKRFLAPGIASLPE' A
#
# COMPACT_ATOMS: atom_id res chain seq x y z
N MET A 1 -7.75 -10.37 0.57
CA MET A 1 -7.72 -9.47 1.75
C MET A 1 -8.76 -8.35 1.63
N ILE A 2 -8.53 -7.28 0.86
CA ILE A 2 -9.52 -6.20 0.68
C ILE A 2 -10.73 -6.69 -0.13
N ASP A 3 -10.50 -7.28 -1.31
CA ASP A 3 -11.58 -7.81 -2.17
C ASP A 3 -12.37 -8.95 -1.51
N GLU A 4 -11.75 -9.64 -0.56
CA GLU A 4 -12.37 -10.69 0.26
C GLU A 4 -13.10 -10.14 1.49
N GLY A 5 -13.00 -8.83 1.75
CA GLY A 5 -13.66 -8.17 2.90
C GLY A 5 -13.05 -8.50 4.26
N VAL A 6 -11.83 -9.06 4.32
CA VAL A 6 -11.14 -9.34 5.60
C VAL A 6 -10.67 -8.04 6.26
N VAL A 7 -10.34 -7.04 5.45
CA VAL A 7 -9.97 -5.69 5.88
C VAL A 7 -10.75 -4.70 5.03
N THR A 8 -11.22 -3.61 5.63
CA THR A 8 -12.07 -2.62 4.97
C THR A 8 -11.27 -1.63 4.14
N GLU A 9 -10.19 -1.08 4.71
CA GLU A 9 -9.40 -0.03 4.08
C GLU A 9 -7.93 -0.42 3.92
N HIS A 10 -7.28 0.18 2.92
CA HIS A 10 -5.86 -0.04 2.64
C HIS A 10 -4.97 0.38 3.84
N GLN A 11 -5.40 1.41 4.56
CA GLN A 11 -4.71 1.98 5.72
C GLN A 11 -4.70 1.01 6.91
N ASP A 12 -5.78 0.25 7.13
CA ASP A 12 -5.84 -0.78 8.16
C ASP A 12 -4.84 -1.90 7.88
N LEU A 13 -4.71 -2.28 6.60
CA LEU A 13 -3.73 -3.27 6.16
C LEU A 13 -2.31 -2.74 6.36
N ASP A 14 -2.03 -1.50 6.00
CA ASP A 14 -0.72 -0.86 6.19
C ASP A 14 -0.32 -0.78 7.67
N LEU A 15 -1.27 -0.42 8.53
CA LEU A 15 -1.07 -0.37 9.97
C LEU A 15 -0.74 -1.77 10.53
N CYS A 16 -1.46 -2.79 10.09
CA CYS A 16 -1.20 -4.18 10.48
C CYS A 16 0.20 -4.65 10.01
N MET A 17 0.61 -4.28 8.80
CA MET A 17 1.94 -4.63 8.29
C MET A 17 3.06 -3.98 9.10
N ILE A 18 2.88 -2.72 9.50
CA ILE A 18 3.86 -1.99 10.31
C ILE A 18 3.92 -2.53 11.74
N LEU A 19 2.77 -2.66 12.41
CA LEU A 19 2.72 -2.99 13.84
C LEU A 19 2.75 -4.50 14.13
N GLY A 20 2.29 -5.34 13.20
CA GLY A 20 2.21 -6.79 13.36
C GLY A 20 3.31 -7.53 12.59
N ALA A 21 3.43 -7.28 11.29
CA ALA A 21 4.37 -8.00 10.42
C ALA A 21 5.81 -7.42 10.42
N GLY A 22 6.05 -6.35 11.16
CA GLY A 22 7.38 -5.74 11.31
C GLY A 22 7.87 -4.97 10.08
N MET A 23 6.96 -4.49 9.23
CA MET A 23 7.32 -3.70 8.06
C MET A 23 8.01 -2.39 8.50
N PRO A 24 9.10 -1.95 7.83
CA PRO A 24 9.79 -0.72 8.19
C PRO A 24 8.88 0.52 8.07
N PHE A 25 8.78 1.29 9.16
CA PHE A 25 8.03 2.56 9.21
C PHE A 25 8.44 3.54 8.10
N ALA A 26 9.73 3.57 7.74
CA ALA A 26 10.26 4.44 6.70
C ALA A 26 9.64 4.20 5.30
N LEU A 27 9.03 3.03 5.08
CA LEU A 27 8.32 2.73 3.84
C LEU A 27 6.88 3.22 3.85
N GLY A 28 6.32 3.56 5.02
CA GLY A 28 4.97 4.10 5.18
C GLY A 28 3.85 3.05 5.08
N GLY A 29 4.18 1.76 5.01
CA GLY A 29 3.21 0.67 4.83
C GLY A 29 3.39 -0.08 3.51
N LEU A 30 2.57 -1.12 3.31
CA LEU A 30 2.62 -1.98 2.14
C LEU A 30 2.12 -1.25 0.90
N THR A 31 0.98 -0.58 0.98
CA THR A 31 0.36 0.07 -0.19
C THR A 31 1.20 1.22 -0.76
N PRO A 32 1.83 2.11 0.06
CA PRO A 32 2.78 3.09 -0.45
C PRO A 32 4.00 2.45 -1.14
N TYR A 33 4.49 1.34 -0.61
CA TYR A 33 5.63 0.62 -1.18
C TYR A 33 5.28 -0.02 -2.52
N LEU A 34 4.11 -0.66 -2.62
CA LEU A 34 3.62 -1.27 -3.86
C LEU A 34 3.36 -0.22 -4.94
N ASP A 35 2.83 0.94 -4.56
CA ASP A 35 2.62 2.05 -5.47
C ASP A 35 3.93 2.66 -6.00
N ARG A 36 4.93 2.88 -5.14
CA ARG A 36 6.24 3.42 -5.57
C ARG A 36 7.04 2.44 -6.43
N SER A 37 6.97 1.14 -6.12
CA SER A 37 7.66 0.10 -6.90
C SER A 37 6.95 -0.27 -8.21
N GLY A 38 5.78 0.32 -8.47
CA GLY A 38 4.92 0.01 -9.61
C GLY A 38 4.28 -1.38 -9.54
N ALA A 39 4.40 -2.08 -8.41
CA ALA A 39 3.83 -3.41 -8.23
C ALA A 39 2.29 -3.36 -8.26
N SER A 40 1.68 -2.31 -7.70
CA SER A 40 0.22 -2.13 -7.73
C SER A 40 -0.32 -2.05 -9.16
N MET A 41 0.35 -1.27 -10.02
CA MET A 41 0.01 -1.16 -11.45
C MET A 41 0.17 -2.50 -12.18
N ARG A 42 1.27 -3.23 -11.95
CA ARG A 42 1.48 -4.54 -12.61
C ARG A 42 0.47 -5.59 -12.18
N ALA A 43 0.09 -5.59 -10.90
CA ALA A 43 -0.79 -6.61 -10.34
C ALA A 43 -2.28 -6.30 -10.55
N THR A 44 -2.68 -5.02 -10.50
CA THR A 44 -4.10 -4.63 -10.45
C THR A 44 -4.51 -3.64 -11.54
N GLY A 45 -3.57 -3.09 -12.31
CA GLY A 45 -3.82 -2.08 -13.33
C GLY A 45 -4.09 -0.67 -12.77
N LYS A 46 -4.05 -0.48 -11.46
CA LYS A 46 -4.26 0.81 -10.79
C LYS A 46 -3.34 0.96 -9.56
N ARG A 47 -3.18 2.20 -9.11
CA ARG A 47 -2.58 2.50 -7.80
C ARG A 47 -3.60 2.29 -6.70
N PHE A 48 -3.13 2.00 -5.49
CA PHE A 48 -3.99 1.93 -4.31
C PHE A 48 -4.29 3.32 -3.76
N LEU A 49 -3.31 4.23 -3.82
CA LEU A 49 -3.39 5.55 -3.25
C LEU A 49 -3.61 6.63 -4.32
N ALA A 50 -4.26 7.72 -3.90
CA ALA A 50 -4.50 8.88 -4.75
C ALA A 50 -3.18 9.48 -5.29
N PRO A 51 -3.22 10.14 -6.47
CA PRO A 51 -2.08 10.92 -6.96
C PRO A 51 -1.57 11.92 -5.92
N GLY A 52 -0.25 12.07 -5.83
CA GLY A 52 0.41 12.88 -4.80
C GLY A 52 0.71 12.13 -3.51
N ILE A 53 0.02 11.01 -3.22
CA ILE A 53 0.36 10.14 -2.09
C ILE A 53 1.28 9.03 -2.59
N ALA A 54 2.45 8.92 -1.96
CA ALA A 54 3.50 7.96 -2.32
C ALA A 54 3.86 7.98 -3.82
N SER A 55 3.66 9.12 -4.48
CA SER A 55 4.05 9.32 -5.88
C SER A 55 5.53 9.63 -5.94
N LEU A 56 6.22 9.16 -6.97
CA LEU A 56 7.61 9.54 -7.22
C LEU A 56 7.63 10.84 -8.05
N PRO A 57 8.64 11.70 -7.87
CA PRO A 57 8.89 12.80 -8.78
C PRO A 57 9.08 12.25 -10.21
N GLU A 58 8.62 13.03 -11.19
CA GLU A 58 8.88 12.79 -12.61
C GLU A 58 10.33 13.12 -13.02
#